data_AF-A0A1J1LK10-F1
#
_entry.id   AF-A0A1J1LK10-F1
#
_cell.length_a   1.000
_cell.length_b   1.000
_cell.length_c   1.000
_cell.angle_alpha   90.00
_cell.angle_beta   90.00
_cell.angle_gamma   90.00
#
_symmetry.space_group_name_H-M   'P 1'
#
loop_
_entity.id
_entity.type
_entity.pdbx_description
1 polymer ?
#
loop_
_entity_poly.entity_id
_entity_poly.type
_entity_poly.pdbx_seq_one_letter_code
_entity_poly.pdbx_strand_id
1 'polypeptide(L)'
;MKTLSIVAALMGLSISGFSYSSSSANPNTLLANSSINQQHNSTIAQNSMAVEQFIVRGAEPFWNITINRNNIIYSTPDIKEKKYPFTPPLTAEGRPRDLVRVYRLNGQPSGTLIIKKVNSCSDSMSDKVYPYSATLILGNKVFDGCAEKK
;
A
#
# COMPACT_ATOMS: atom_id res chain seq x y z
N MET A 1 -23.66 -38.78 -0.65
CA MET A 1 -23.57 -39.55 0.63
C MET A 1 -22.18 -39.26 1.20
N LYS A 2 -21.95 -38.60 2.33
CA LYS A 2 -22.68 -38.48 3.59
C LYS A 2 -22.52 -37.05 4.14
N THR A 3 -23.61 -36.50 4.64
CA THR A 3 -23.72 -35.29 5.46
C THR A 3 -23.34 -35.58 6.90
N LEU A 4 -22.64 -34.67 7.58
CA LEU A 4 -22.64 -34.60 9.04
C LEU A 4 -23.20 -33.25 9.47
N SER A 5 -24.42 -33.29 10.01
CA SER A 5 -25.08 -32.19 10.70
C SER A 5 -24.55 -32.12 12.13
N ILE A 6 -24.26 -30.92 12.63
CA ILE A 6 -24.23 -30.64 14.07
C ILE A 6 -25.23 -29.52 14.33
N VAL A 7 -26.14 -29.82 15.24
CA VAL A 7 -27.28 -29.01 15.66
C VAL A 7 -26.87 -28.02 16.76
N ALA A 8 -27.59 -26.90 16.75
CA ALA A 8 -27.57 -25.68 17.54
C ALA A 8 -27.37 -25.77 19.07
N ALA A 9 -26.91 -24.64 19.63
CA ALA A 9 -27.34 -24.14 20.93
C ALA A 9 -27.60 -22.61 20.84
N LEU A 10 -28.83 -22.22 21.14
CA LEU A 10 -29.29 -20.83 21.37
C LEU A 10 -28.93 -20.38 22.78
N MET A 11 -28.63 -19.08 22.94
CA MET A 11 -28.91 -18.17 24.07
C MET A 11 -28.19 -16.86 23.72
N GLY A 12 -28.81 -15.70 23.45
CA GLY A 12 -30.03 -15.14 24.02
C GLY A 12 -29.67 -14.30 25.23
N LEU A 13 -29.26 -13.03 25.05
CA LEU A 13 -29.23 -11.99 26.10
C LEU A 13 -29.28 -10.60 25.46
N SER A 14 -30.48 -10.05 25.43
CA SER A 14 -30.82 -8.66 25.11
C SER A 14 -30.40 -7.75 26.25
N ILE A 15 -29.57 -6.74 25.97
CA ILE A 15 -29.28 -5.67 26.93
C ILE A 15 -30.21 -4.50 26.61
N SER A 16 -31.07 -4.21 27.58
CA SER A 16 -32.03 -3.11 27.65
C SER A 16 -31.36 -1.74 27.55
N GLY A 17 -32.06 -0.82 26.88
CA GLY A 17 -31.59 0.51 26.50
C GLY A 17 -31.24 1.45 27.64
N PHE A 18 -30.25 2.31 27.38
CA PHE A 18 -29.95 3.49 28.17
C PHE A 18 -30.81 4.66 27.68
N SER A 19 -31.72 5.14 28.52
CA SER A 19 -32.44 6.39 28.32
C SER A 19 -31.55 7.53 28.81
N TYR A 20 -31.00 8.33 27.90
CA TYR A 20 -30.37 9.61 28.25
C TYR A 20 -31.42 10.72 28.22
N SER A 21 -31.71 11.28 29.39
CA SER A 21 -32.43 12.56 29.52
C SER A 21 -31.47 13.70 29.21
N SER A 22 -31.69 14.41 28.11
CA SER A 22 -30.96 15.64 27.78
C SER A 22 -31.82 16.84 28.16
N SER A 23 -31.38 17.56 29.19
CA SER A 23 -31.96 18.84 29.63
C SER A 23 -32.04 19.85 28.49
N SER A 24 -33.21 20.47 28.39
CA SER A 24 -33.48 21.68 27.61
C SER A 24 -32.58 22.82 28.10
N ALA A 25 -31.69 23.29 27.23
CA ALA A 25 -31.00 24.56 27.40
C ALA A 25 -31.45 25.49 26.26
N ASN A 26 -32.22 26.50 26.63
CA ASN A 26 -32.66 27.59 25.76
C ASN A 26 -31.56 28.67 25.72
N PRO A 27 -31.07 29.10 24.54
CA PRO A 27 -30.22 30.26 24.46
C PRO A 27 -30.82 31.30 23.50
N ASN A 28 -31.64 32.21 24.05
CA ASN A 28 -31.76 33.54 23.47
C ASN A 28 -30.87 34.46 24.27
N THR A 29 -29.64 34.69 23.80
CA THR A 29 -29.00 36.00 23.96
C THR A 29 -27.73 36.14 23.12
N LEU A 30 -27.75 37.21 22.33
CA LEU A 30 -26.63 38.07 21.94
C LEU A 30 -25.82 37.71 20.69
N LEU A 31 -26.34 38.28 19.59
CA LEU A 31 -25.60 38.97 18.55
C LEU A 31 -24.20 39.43 18.98
N ALA A 32 -23.18 38.78 18.43
CA ALA A 32 -21.88 39.38 18.22
C ALA A 32 -21.53 39.20 16.74
N ASN A 33 -21.60 40.31 16.01
CA ASN A 33 -21.03 40.46 14.68
C ASN A 33 -19.55 40.07 14.75
N SER A 34 -19.20 38.96 14.12
CA SER A 34 -17.87 38.82 13.52
C SER A 34 -18.05 38.19 12.15
N SER A 35 -17.84 39.01 11.14
CA SER A 35 -17.71 38.61 9.74
C SER A 35 -16.50 37.70 9.60
N ILE A 36 -16.64 36.42 9.91
CA ILE A 36 -15.68 35.40 9.53
C ILE A 36 -16.05 35.00 8.10
N ASN A 37 -15.33 35.58 7.15
CA ASN A 37 -15.14 35.02 5.83
C ASN A 37 -14.61 33.59 6.02
N GLN A 38 -15.50 32.60 6.11
CA GLN A 38 -15.12 31.21 5.98
C GLN A 38 -14.81 30.98 4.50
N GLN A 39 -13.59 31.32 4.10
CA GLN A 39 -12.89 30.52 3.13
C GLN A 39 -12.91 29.10 3.69
N HIS A 40 -13.84 28.32 3.17
CA HIS A 40 -13.86 26.88 3.28
C HIS A 40 -12.62 26.36 2.56
N ASN A 41 -11.45 26.52 3.20
CA ASN A 41 -10.27 25.74 2.93
C ASN A 41 -10.64 24.33 3.35
N SER A 42 -11.27 23.62 2.41
CA SER A 42 -11.21 22.18 2.36
C SER A 42 -9.74 21.79 2.19
N THR A 43 -8.97 21.88 3.27
CA THR A 43 -7.84 21.00 3.47
C THR A 43 -8.46 19.64 3.76
N ILE A 44 -9.08 19.04 2.74
CA ILE A 44 -9.10 17.59 2.65
C ILE A 44 -7.61 17.30 2.60
N ALA A 45 -7.07 16.93 3.76
CA ALA A 45 -5.81 16.24 3.85
C ALA A 45 -6.00 15.00 2.99
N GLN A 46 -5.73 15.15 1.69
CA GLN A 46 -5.29 14.12 0.82
C GLN A 46 -3.95 13.68 1.43
N ASN A 47 -4.02 12.94 2.52
CA ASN A 47 -3.02 11.98 2.91
C ASN A 47 -3.07 10.86 1.85
N SER A 48 -2.86 11.26 0.60
CA SER A 48 -2.35 10.46 -0.46
C SER A 48 -1.04 9.97 0.11
N MET A 49 -1.04 8.77 0.66
CA MET A 49 0.19 8.12 1.11
C MET A 49 1.14 8.26 -0.06
N ALA A 50 2.17 9.10 0.10
CA ALA A 50 3.04 9.45 -1.00
C ALA A 50 3.68 8.14 -1.45
N VAL A 51 3.24 7.63 -2.60
CA VAL A 51 3.78 6.40 -3.14
C VAL A 51 5.21 6.72 -3.54
N GLU A 52 6.14 6.14 -2.79
CA GLU A 52 7.55 6.22 -3.11
C GLU A 52 7.80 5.60 -4.48
N GLN A 53 8.65 6.27 -5.24
CA GLN A 53 9.03 5.84 -6.58
C GLN A 53 10.35 5.11 -6.50
N PHE A 54 10.48 4.03 -7.27
CA PHE A 54 11.66 3.17 -7.28
C PHE A 54 12.07 2.85 -8.71
N ILE A 55 13.37 2.67 -8.89
CA ILE A 55 13.94 2.00 -10.05
C ILE A 55 14.53 0.68 -9.55
N VAL A 56 14.16 -0.40 -10.22
CA VAL A 56 14.59 -1.77 -9.91
C VAL A 56 15.24 -2.36 -11.16
N ARG A 57 16.38 -3.02 -10.98
CA ARG A 57 17.16 -3.62 -12.06
C ARG A 57 17.65 -4.99 -11.64
N GLY A 58 17.63 -5.95 -12.56
CA GLY A 58 18.32 -7.22 -12.40
C GLY A 58 19.11 -7.57 -13.65
N ALA A 59 20.25 -8.22 -13.44
CA ALA A 59 21.22 -8.50 -14.50
C ALA A 59 20.89 -9.79 -15.26
N GLU A 60 20.47 -10.87 -14.59
CA GLU A 60 20.27 -12.15 -15.28
C GLU A 60 18.98 -12.88 -14.85
N PRO A 61 18.05 -13.13 -15.79
CA PRO A 61 17.96 -12.46 -17.10
C PRO A 61 17.83 -10.93 -16.94
N PHE A 62 18.13 -10.13 -17.97
CA PHE A 62 17.98 -8.68 -17.86
C PHE A 62 16.51 -8.25 -17.70
N TRP A 63 16.20 -7.49 -16.64
CA TRP A 63 14.88 -6.92 -16.44
C TRP A 63 14.95 -5.59 -15.67
N ASN A 64 13.91 -4.77 -15.87
CA ASN A 64 13.73 -3.50 -15.18
C ASN A 64 12.30 -3.38 -14.66
N ILE A 65 12.16 -2.75 -13.49
CA ILE A 65 10.89 -2.20 -13.03
C ILE A 65 11.07 -0.72 -12.66
N THR A 66 10.15 0.11 -13.14
CA THR A 66 9.96 1.48 -12.63
C THR A 66 8.64 1.59 -11.90
N ILE A 67 8.67 1.95 -10.62
CA ILE A 67 7.49 2.26 -9.82
C ILE A 67 7.26 3.76 -9.86
N ASN A 68 6.16 4.17 -10.49
CA ASN A 68 5.67 5.54 -10.46
C ASN A 68 4.47 5.64 -9.50
N ARG A 69 3.94 6.85 -9.31
CA ARG A 69 2.79 7.08 -8.40
C ARG A 69 1.56 6.23 -8.72
N ASN A 70 1.36 5.88 -9.99
CA ASN A 70 0.12 5.24 -10.46
C ASN A 70 0.33 3.82 -10.99
N ASN A 71 1.54 3.47 -11.44
CA ASN A 71 1.78 2.21 -12.14
C ASN A 71 3.17 1.63 -11.83
N ILE A 72 3.25 0.31 -11.89
CA ILE A 72 4.49 -0.46 -12.00
C ILE A 72 4.72 -0.76 -13.48
N ILE A 73 5.87 -0.34 -14.00
CA ILE A 73 6.24 -0.54 -15.40
C ILE A 73 7.35 -1.59 -15.44
N TYR A 74 7.07 -2.74 -16.03
CA TYR A 74 8.03 -3.83 -16.23
C TYR A 74 8.55 -3.82 -17.66
N SER A 75 9.85 -4.04 -17.86
CA SER A 75 10.43 -4.30 -19.18
C SER A 75 11.60 -5.27 -19.13
N THR A 76 11.90 -5.84 -20.30
CA THR A 76 13.12 -6.59 -20.60
C THR A 76 13.66 -6.09 -21.95
N PRO A 77 14.88 -6.48 -22.37
CA PRO A 77 15.34 -6.15 -23.72
C PRO A 77 14.38 -6.61 -24.84
N ASP A 78 13.70 -7.74 -24.64
CA ASP A 78 12.74 -8.31 -25.60
C ASP A 78 11.32 -7.73 -25.46
N ILE A 79 10.98 -7.19 -24.29
CA ILE A 79 9.63 -6.71 -23.96
C ILE A 79 9.70 -5.21 -23.68
N LYS A 80 9.14 -4.39 -24.59
CA LYS A 80 9.17 -2.92 -24.50
C LYS A 80 8.79 -2.40 -23.11
N GLU A 81 7.51 -2.42 -22.78
CA GLU A 81 6.99 -2.00 -21.49
C GLU A 81 5.62 -2.65 -21.26
N LYS A 82 5.42 -3.23 -20.07
CA LYS A 82 4.12 -3.69 -19.59
C LYS A 82 3.78 -2.96 -18.30
N LYS A 83 2.62 -2.31 -18.29
CA LYS A 83 2.14 -1.51 -17.16
C LYS A 83 1.17 -2.33 -16.32
N TYR A 84 1.38 -2.30 -15.01
CA TYR A 84 0.53 -2.93 -14.02
C TYR A 84 0.04 -1.88 -13.03
N PRO A 85 -1.28 -1.75 -12.82
CA PRO A 85 -1.80 -1.06 -11.65
C PRO A 85 -1.33 -1.78 -10.39
N PHE A 86 -1.27 -1.06 -9.27
CA PHE A 86 -0.98 -1.66 -7.97
C PHE A 86 -1.78 -0.95 -6.88
N THR A 87 -2.05 -1.67 -5.79
CA THR A 87 -2.57 -1.08 -4.55
C THR A 87 -1.41 -0.67 -3.65
N PRO A 88 -1.60 0.24 -2.68
CA PRO A 88 -0.55 0.62 -1.73
C PRO A 88 0.24 -0.60 -1.22
N PRO A 89 1.59 -0.54 -1.20
CA PRO A 89 2.40 -1.69 -0.87
C PRO A 89 2.19 -2.10 0.59
N LEU A 90 2.22 -3.40 0.85
CA LEU A 90 2.27 -3.92 2.21
C LEU A 90 3.64 -3.63 2.81
N THR A 91 3.67 -3.31 4.10
CA THR A 91 4.90 -3.12 4.88
C THR A 91 4.93 -4.12 6.03
N ALA A 92 6.12 -4.39 6.57
CA ALA A 92 6.22 -5.24 7.76
C ALA A 92 5.50 -4.60 8.96
N GLU A 93 4.61 -5.37 9.59
CA GLU A 93 3.89 -4.94 10.79
C GLU A 93 4.85 -4.69 11.95
N GLY A 94 4.63 -3.61 12.70
CA GLY A 94 5.48 -3.24 13.84
C GLY A 94 6.92 -2.84 13.48
N ARG A 95 7.24 -2.64 12.20
CA ARG A 95 8.59 -2.30 11.71
C ARG A 95 8.56 -1.00 10.91
N PRO A 96 9.69 -0.29 10.75
CA PRO A 96 9.75 0.89 9.89
C PRO A 96 9.30 0.56 8.47
N ARG A 97 8.50 1.44 7.86
CA ARG A 97 8.03 1.27 6.47
C ARG A 97 9.17 1.08 5.47
N ASP A 98 10.36 1.62 5.79
CA ASP A 98 11.52 1.53 4.92
C ASP A 98 12.13 0.14 4.81
N LEU A 99 11.84 -0.75 5.77
CA LEU A 99 12.47 -2.06 5.86
C LEU A 99 12.09 -2.99 4.70
N VAL A 100 10.80 -3.10 4.40
CA VAL A 100 10.28 -3.97 3.35
C VAL A 100 8.98 -3.42 2.80
N ARG A 101 8.84 -3.49 1.48
CA ARG A 101 7.64 -3.13 0.74
C ARG A 101 7.29 -4.25 -0.21
N VAL A 102 6.04 -4.70 -0.18
CA VAL A 102 5.54 -5.76 -1.06
C VAL A 102 4.44 -5.18 -1.95
N TYR A 103 4.74 -5.12 -3.24
CA TYR A 103 3.82 -4.66 -4.28
C TYR A 103 3.16 -5.85 -4.96
N ARG A 104 1.85 -5.74 -5.21
CA ARG A 104 1.11 -6.68 -6.04
C ARG A 104 0.89 -6.04 -7.40
N LEU A 105 1.29 -6.74 -8.47
CA LEU A 105 1.08 -6.31 -9.84
C LEU A 105 -0.32 -6.77 -10.26
N ASN A 106 -1.29 -5.86 -10.25
CA ASN A 106 -2.68 -6.20 -10.53
C ASN A 106 -2.85 -6.64 -11.99
N GLY A 107 -3.67 -7.66 -12.21
CA GLY A 107 -3.87 -8.27 -13.54
C GLY A 107 -2.77 -9.22 -13.97
N GLN A 108 -1.75 -9.47 -13.13
CA GLN A 108 -0.71 -10.46 -13.39
C GLN A 108 -0.81 -11.62 -12.39
N PRO A 109 -1.02 -12.87 -12.86
CA PRO A 109 -0.99 -14.04 -11.99
C PRO A 109 0.32 -14.13 -11.21
N SER A 110 0.21 -14.25 -9.89
CA SER A 110 1.35 -14.30 -8.95
C SER A 110 2.32 -13.12 -9.05
N GLY A 111 1.90 -12.00 -9.65
CA GLY A 111 2.73 -10.82 -9.83
C GLY A 111 3.02 -10.12 -8.51
N THR A 112 4.23 -10.33 -7.99
CA THR A 112 4.66 -9.78 -6.69
C THR A 112 6.06 -9.21 -6.80
N LEU A 113 6.26 -7.97 -6.34
CA LEU A 113 7.58 -7.35 -6.22
C LEU A 113 7.86 -7.03 -4.76
N ILE A 114 8.95 -7.57 -4.24
CA ILE A 114 9.41 -7.36 -2.87
C ILE A 114 10.64 -6.47 -2.94
N ILE A 115 10.63 -5.33 -2.26
CA ILE A 115 11.79 -4.44 -2.11
C ILE A 115 12.16 -4.40 -0.62
N LYS A 116 13.41 -4.73 -0.30
CA LYS A 116 13.89 -4.83 1.08
C LYS A 116 15.12 -3.95 1.27
N LYS A 117 15.17 -3.19 2.36
CA LYS A 117 16.35 -2.43 2.77
C LYS A 117 17.48 -3.40 3.12
N VAL A 118 18.66 -3.16 2.55
CA VAL A 118 19.87 -3.94 2.82
C VAL A 118 21.06 -3.00 3.02
N ASN A 119 22.17 -3.54 3.51
CA ASN A 119 23.40 -2.77 3.68
C ASN A 119 24.05 -2.48 2.33
N SER A 120 24.08 -3.47 1.45
CA SER A 120 24.59 -3.37 0.09
C SER A 120 23.88 -4.37 -0.81
N CYS A 121 23.61 -3.96 -2.05
CA CYS A 121 23.19 -4.80 -3.15
C CYS A 121 24.00 -4.39 -4.38
N SER A 122 24.53 -5.35 -5.12
CA SER A 122 25.23 -5.11 -6.38
C SER A 122 24.48 -5.86 -7.48
N ASP A 123 24.28 -5.20 -8.62
CA ASP A 123 23.64 -5.80 -9.79
C ASP A 123 24.63 -6.59 -10.66
N SER A 124 25.81 -6.95 -10.13
CA SER A 124 26.89 -7.73 -10.77
C SER A 124 27.49 -7.13 -12.05
N MET A 125 26.92 -6.05 -12.58
CA MET A 125 27.28 -5.45 -13.87
C MET A 125 27.67 -3.99 -13.74
N SER A 126 27.27 -3.33 -12.65
CA SER A 126 27.73 -1.99 -12.30
C SER A 126 28.49 -2.02 -10.97
N ASP A 127 29.47 -1.13 -10.83
CA ASP A 127 30.14 -0.86 -9.56
C ASP A 127 29.24 -0.09 -8.57
N LYS A 128 27.94 0.01 -8.87
CA LYS A 128 26.98 0.73 -8.05
C LYS A 128 26.48 -0.14 -6.90
N VAL A 129 26.56 0.41 -5.69
CA VAL A 129 25.96 -0.18 -4.51
C VAL A 129 24.58 0.40 -4.28
N TYR A 130 23.58 -0.46 -4.32
CA TYR A 130 22.18 -0.11 -4.14
C TYR A 130 21.73 -0.28 -2.68
N PRO A 131 20.87 0.60 -2.15
CA PRO A 131 20.39 0.54 -0.77
C PRO A 131 19.28 -0.49 -0.54
N TYR A 132 18.73 -1.08 -1.60
CA TYR A 132 17.67 -2.09 -1.49
C TYR A 132 17.97 -3.29 -2.39
N SER A 133 17.61 -4.48 -1.91
CA SER A 133 17.47 -5.67 -2.73
C SER A 133 16.02 -5.78 -3.22
N ALA A 134 15.82 -6.46 -4.35
CA ALA A 134 14.52 -6.66 -4.95
C ALA A 134 14.34 -8.08 -5.46
N THR A 135 13.17 -8.66 -5.17
CA THR A 135 12.76 -9.97 -5.70
C THR A 135 11.44 -9.82 -6.42
N LEU A 136 11.40 -10.22 -7.68
CA LEU A 136 10.21 -10.19 -8.53
C LEU A 136 9.73 -11.60 -8.80
N ILE A 137 8.45 -11.86 -8.56
CA ILE A 137 7.76 -13.10 -8.92
C ILE A 137 6.76 -12.75 -10.02
N LEU A 138 6.89 -13.38 -11.18
CA LEU A 138 5.96 -13.24 -12.30
C LEU A 138 5.57 -14.62 -12.83
N GLY A 139 4.34 -15.05 -12.55
CA GLY A 139 3.90 -16.40 -12.90
C GLY A 139 4.76 -17.46 -12.18
N ASN A 140 5.52 -18.24 -12.95
CA ASN A 140 6.41 -19.30 -12.47
C ASN A 140 7.89 -18.90 -12.46
N LYS A 141 8.20 -17.62 -12.68
CA LYS A 141 9.58 -17.11 -12.69
C LYS A 141 9.85 -16.26 -11.46
N VAL A 142 11.03 -16.41 -10.90
CA VAL A 142 11.57 -15.57 -9.84
C VAL A 142 12.80 -14.86 -10.40
N PHE A 143 12.87 -13.56 -10.19
CA PHE A 143 13.99 -12.74 -10.59
C PHE A 143 14.54 -12.01 -9.37
N ASP A 144 15.86 -11.94 -9.29
CA ASP A 144 16.57 -11.21 -8.26
C ASP A 144 17.20 -9.94 -8.85
N GLY A 145 17.41 -8.93 -8.01
CA GLY A 145 17.94 -7.65 -8.44
C GLY A 145 18.11 -6.65 -7.31
N CYS A 146 18.44 -5.42 -7.69
CA CYS A 146 18.66 -4.30 -6.78
C CYS A 146 17.72 -3.14 -7.09
N ALA A 147 17.48 -2.29 -6.08
CA ALA A 147 16.59 -1.14 -6.22
C ALA A 147 17.13 0.12 -5.55
N GLU A 148 16.68 1.25 -6.06
CA GLU A 148 16.92 2.58 -5.48
C GLU A 148 15.65 3.44 -5.58
N LYS A 149 15.56 4.44 -4.71
CA LYS A 149 14.50 5.45 -4.81
C LYS A 149 14.79 6.35 -6.02
N LYS A 150 13.73 6.76 -6.73
CA LYS A 150 13.80 7.72 -7.83
C LYS A 150 13.78 9.15 -7.32
#